data_AF-Q570C9-F1
#
_entry.id   AF-Q570C9-F1
#
_cell.length_a   1.000
_cell.length_b   1.000
_cell.length_c   1.000
_cell.angle_alpha   90.00
_cell.angle_beta   90.00
_cell.angle_gamma   90.00
#
_symmetry.space_group_name_H-M   'P 1'
#
loop_
_entity.id
_entity.type
_entity.pdbx_description
1 polymer ?
#
loop_
_entity_poly.entity_id
_entity_poly.type
_entity_poly.pdbx_seq_one_letter_code
_entity_poly.pdbx_strand_id
1 'polypeptide(L)'
;MGAIRGLKFTPEGRFLAMAEPADFVHIFDTQSGFLQSQEIDLFGEIAGISFSPDTEALYVGVADRTYGSLLEYKRRKDNHYMDSFY
;
A
#
# COMPACT_ATOMS: atom_id res chain seq x y z
N MET A 1 -1.53 -2.16 19.30
CA MET A 1 -2.67 -2.46 18.41
C MET A 1 -3.65 -1.30 18.48
N GLY A 2 -3.62 -0.43 17.48
CA GLY A 2 -4.57 0.67 17.32
C GLY A 2 -5.71 0.28 16.38
N ALA A 3 -6.84 0.98 16.45
CA ALA A 3 -7.94 0.74 15.52
C ALA A 3 -7.53 1.16 14.09
N ILE A 4 -7.92 0.35 13.10
CA ILE A 4 -7.73 0.68 11.69
C ILE A 4 -8.43 2.01 11.37
N ARG A 5 -7.71 2.93 10.74
CA ARG A 5 -8.22 4.27 10.40
C ARG A 5 -8.69 4.39 8.96
N GLY A 6 -8.23 3.50 8.07
CA GLY A 6 -8.55 3.56 6.66
C GLY A 6 -8.65 2.18 6.03
N LEU A 7 -9.70 2.00 5.22
CA LEU A 7 -9.85 0.87 4.32
C LEU A 7 -10.11 1.42 2.91
N LYS A 8 -9.37 0.91 1.92
CA LYS A 8 -9.55 1.29 0.52
C LYS A 8 -9.42 0.05 -0.35
N PHE A 9 -10.41 -0.19 -1.19
CA PHE A 9 -10.26 -1.13 -2.29
C PHE A 9 -9.57 -0.45 -3.46
N THR A 10 -8.84 -1.21 -4.25
CA THR A 10 -8.47 -0.78 -5.59
C THR A 10 -9.72 -0.70 -6.49
N PRO A 11 -9.78 0.19 -7.49
CA PRO A 11 -10.89 0.31 -8.43
C PRO A 11 -11.43 -0.99 -9.04
N GLU A 12 -10.56 -1.97 -9.31
CA GLU A 12 -10.90 -3.29 -9.83
C GLU A 12 -11.35 -4.29 -8.75
N GLY A 13 -11.24 -3.92 -7.47
CA GLY A 13 -11.67 -4.73 -6.32
C GLY A 13 -10.73 -5.88 -5.95
N ARG A 14 -9.58 -6.02 -6.62
CA ARG A 14 -8.64 -7.12 -6.40
C ARG A 14 -7.83 -6.99 -5.11
N PHE A 15 -7.52 -5.76 -4.69
CA PHE A 15 -6.76 -5.54 -3.46
C PHE A 15 -7.50 -4.65 -2.47
N LEU A 16 -7.31 -4.95 -1.19
CA LEU A 16 -7.79 -4.14 -0.06
C LEU A 16 -6.58 -3.62 0.71
N ALA A 17 -6.40 -2.30 0.76
CA ALA A 17 -5.45 -1.66 1.65
C ALA A 17 -6.11 -1.28 2.98
N MET A 18 -5.38 -1.52 4.06
CA MET A 18 -5.76 -1.29 5.44
C MET A 18 -4.64 -0.52 6.14
N ALA A 19 -4.94 0.69 6.61
CA ALA A 19 -3.98 1.56 7.29
C ALA A 19 -4.17 1.57 8.81
N GLU A 20 -3.10 1.27 9.53
CA GLU A 20 -3.01 1.46 10.97
C GLU A 20 -2.78 2.94 11.34
N PRO A 21 -3.00 3.36 12.59
CA PRO A 21 -2.73 4.74 13.00
C PRO A 21 -1.26 5.15 12.98
N ALA A 22 -0.37 4.18 13.22
CA ALA A 22 1.04 4.43 13.47
C ALA A 22 1.86 4.26 12.19
N ASP A 23 2.20 3.03 11.82
CA ASP A 23 3.35 2.74 10.94
C ASP A 23 3.10 1.61 9.92
N PHE A 24 1.95 0.94 9.96
CA PHE A 24 1.67 -0.18 9.05
C PHE A 24 0.56 0.11 8.05
N VAL A 25 0.80 -0.28 6.81
CA VAL A 25 -0.25 -0.49 5.79
C VAL A 25 -0.21 -1.93 5.31
N HIS A 26 -1.33 -2.62 5.44
CA HIS A 26 -1.53 -3.98 4.97
C HIS A 26 -2.29 -3.97 3.65
N ILE A 27 -1.85 -4.74 2.67
CA ILE A 27 -2.53 -4.92 1.39
C ILE A 27 -2.91 -6.38 1.24
N PHE A 28 -4.21 -6.69 1.17
CA PHE A 28 -4.73 -8.05 1.04
C PHE A 28 -5.21 -8.34 -0.39
N ASP A 29 -4.96 -9.54 -0.90
CA ASP A 29 -5.56 -10.05 -2.14
C ASP A 29 -6.96 -10.62 -1.84
N THR A 30 -7.98 -10.00 -2.41
CA THR A 30 -9.39 -10.37 -2.21
C THR A 30 -9.76 -11.66 -2.93
N GLN A 31 -9.13 -11.96 -4.06
CA GLN A 31 -9.36 -13.19 -4.84
C GLN A 31 -8.78 -14.41 -4.12
N SER A 32 -7.71 -14.22 -3.34
CA SER A 32 -7.17 -15.25 -2.46
C SER A 32 -8.04 -15.53 -1.23
N GLY A 33 -9.17 -14.84 -1.06
CA GLY A 33 -9.98 -14.89 0.15
C GLY A 33 -9.31 -14.19 1.34
N PHE A 34 -8.52 -13.14 1.09
CA PHE A 34 -7.74 -12.41 2.10
C PHE A 34 -6.63 -13.24 2.77
N LEU A 35 -6.23 -14.34 2.17
CA LEU A 35 -5.18 -15.22 2.71
C LEU A 35 -3.76 -14.74 2.38
N GLN A 36 -3.62 -13.93 1.33
CA GLN A 36 -2.35 -13.31 0.96
C GLN A 36 -2.35 -11.84 1.33
N SER A 37 -1.28 -11.40 1.98
CA SER A 37 -1.07 -10.01 2.34
C SER A 37 0.37 -9.57 2.10
N GLN A 38 0.52 -8.30 1.77
CA GLN A 38 1.79 -7.58 1.83
C GLN A 38 1.70 -6.53 2.92
N GLU A 39 2.71 -6.49 3.78
CA GLU A 39 2.86 -5.45 4.80
C GLU A 39 3.85 -4.40 4.29
N ILE A 40 3.50 -3.14 4.51
CA ILE A 40 4.38 -2.00 4.28
C ILE A 40 4.61 -1.35 5.64
N ASP A 41 5.85 -1.43 6.09
CA ASP A 41 6.37 -0.74 7.27
C ASP A 41 6.88 0.65 6.86
N LEU A 42 6.39 1.68 7.53
CA LEU A 42 6.70 3.08 7.27
C LEU A 42 6.74 3.88 8.57
N PHE A 43 7.55 4.93 8.62
CA PHE A 43 7.74 5.70 9.85
C PHE A 43 6.83 6.93 9.91
N GLY A 44 6.15 7.12 11.04
CA GLY A 44 5.35 8.32 11.34
C GLY A 44 3.84 8.12 11.12
N GLU A 45 3.03 8.91 11.83
CA GLU A 45 1.57 8.71 11.89
C GLU A 45 0.89 8.78 10.52
N ILE A 46 0.05 7.78 10.21
CA ILE A 46 -0.69 7.73 8.95
C ILE A 46 -1.94 8.62 9.04
N ALA A 47 -2.01 9.62 8.18
CA ALA A 47 -3.19 10.48 8.01
C ALA A 47 -4.22 9.87 7.05
N GLY A 48 -3.77 9.08 6.07
CA GLY A 48 -4.66 8.42 5.13
C GLY A 48 -3.93 7.73 3.98
N ILE A 49 -4.71 6.95 3.23
CA ILE A 49 -4.25 6.17 2.09
C ILE A 49 -5.19 6.33 0.89
N SER A 50 -4.65 6.27 -0.32
CA SER A 50 -5.45 6.20 -1.55
C SER A 50 -4.71 5.46 -2.66
N PHE A 51 -5.42 4.57 -3.36
CA PHE A 51 -4.93 4.02 -4.61
C PHE A 51 -5.05 5.05 -5.73
N SER A 52 -4.17 4.93 -6.73
CA SER A 52 -4.33 5.61 -8.01
C SER A 52 -5.52 5.02 -8.78
N PRO A 53 -6.20 5.80 -9.64
CA PRO A 53 -7.31 5.31 -10.46
C PRO A 53 -6.91 4.18 -11.43
N ASP A 54 -5.65 4.17 -11.86
CA ASP A 54 -5.07 3.13 -12.71
C ASP A 54 -4.57 1.92 -11.94
N THR A 55 -4.70 1.91 -10.60
CA THR A 55 -4.37 0.81 -9.68
C THR A 55 -2.86 0.53 -9.54
N GLU A 56 -2.01 1.29 -10.23
CA GLU A 56 -0.55 1.07 -10.29
C GLU A 56 0.22 1.62 -9.09
N ALA A 57 -0.38 2.55 -8.33
CA ALA A 57 0.24 3.20 -7.20
C ALA A 57 -0.67 3.28 -5.97
N LEU A 58 -0.04 3.28 -4.80
CA LEU A 58 -0.63 3.56 -3.50
C LEU A 58 0.05 4.79 -2.91
N TYR A 59 -0.75 5.79 -2.55
CA TYR A 59 -0.27 6.98 -1.85
C TYR A 59 -0.57 6.87 -0.37
N VAL A 60 0.41 7.19 0.46
CA VAL A 60 0.30 7.23 1.92
C VAL A 60 0.67 8.63 2.41
N GLY A 61 -0.29 9.31 3.04
CA GLY A 61 -0.05 10.59 3.69
C GLY A 61 0.46 10.35 5.11
N VAL A 62 1.66 10.85 5.40
CA VAL A 62 2.28 10.79 6.72
C VAL A 62 2.15 12.17 7.37
N ALA A 63 1.53 12.22 8.55
CA ALA A 63 1.31 13.43 9.33
C ALA A 63 2.07 13.37 10.66
N ASP A 64 3.37 13.04 10.59
CA ASP A 64 4.25 13.13 11.74
C ASP A 64 4.55 14.59 12.10
N ARG A 65 4.78 14.85 13.39
CA ARG A 65 5.08 16.20 13.91
C ARG A 65 6.33 16.82 13.30
N THR A 66 7.31 16.00 12.90
CA THR A 66 8.59 16.47 12.37
C THR A 66 8.68 16.31 10.85
N TYR A 67 8.08 15.27 10.28
CA TYR A 67 8.20 14.95 8.86
C TYR A 67 6.84 14.63 8.22
N GLY A 68 6.04 15.67 7.97
CA GLY A 68 4.87 15.54 7.10
C GLY A 68 5.30 15.23 5.67
N SER A 69 4.84 14.11 5.10
CA SER A 69 5.24 13.68 3.75
C SER A 69 4.13 12.91 3.03
N LEU A 70 4.30 12.75 1.72
CA LEU A 70 3.45 11.91 0.88
C LEU A 70 4.34 10.85 0.22
N LEU A 71 4.11 9.59 0.58
CA LEU A 71 4.83 8.45 0.02
C LEU A 71 4.05 7.87 -1.16
N GLU A 72 4.75 7.47 -2.21
CA GLU A 72 4.20 6.77 -3.37
C GLU A 72 4.82 5.37 -3.46
N TYR A 73 3.98 4.34 -3.39
CA TYR A 73 4.37 2.95 -3.60
C TYR A 73 3.83 2.49 -4.95
N LYS A 74 4.74 2.08 -5.85
CA LYS A 74 4.36 1.54 -7.16
C LYS A 74 4.38 0.02 -7.14
N ARG A 75 3.45 -0.60 -7.86
CA ARG A 75 3.50 -2.04 -8.09
C ARG A 75 4.80 -2.39 -8.81
N ARG A 76 5.55 -3.32 -8.23
CA ARG A 76 6.73 -3.88 -8.89
C ARG A 76 6.23 -4.67 -10.11
N LYS A 77 6.61 -4.20 -11.31
CA LYS A 77 6.52 -5.01 -12.52
C LYS A 77 7.77 -5.85 -12.55
N ASP A 78 7.62 -7.16 -12.42
CA ASP A 78 8.70 -8.06 -12.79
C ASP A 78 8.86 -8.00 -14.31
N ASN A 79 9.64 -7.01 -14.75
CA ASN A 79 10.17 -7.01 -16.08
C ASN A 79 11.18 -8.15 -16.13
N HIS A 80 10.72 -9.34 -16.52
CA HIS A 80 11.57 -10.39 -17.05
C HIS A 80 12.15 -9.92 -18.39
N TYR A 81 12.96 -8.87 -18.36
CA TYR A 81 13.78 -8.46 -19.48
C TYR A 81 14.92 -9.48 -19.55
N MET A 82 14.70 -10.52 -20.35
CA MET A 82 15.73 -11.29 -21.04
C MET A 82 17.14 -11.22 -20.43
N ASP A 83 17.40 -12.01 -19.39
CA ASP A 83 18.75 -12.53 -19.10
C ASP A 83 19.14 -13.55 -20.18
N SER A 84 19.07 -13.13 -21.44
CA SER A 84 19.52 -13.89 -22.61
C SER A 84 20.51 -13.06 -23.38
N PHE A 85 21.58 -12.63 -22.70
CA PHE A 85 22.88 -12.35 -23.30
C PHE A 85 23.95 -12.58 -22.22
N TYR A 86 24.37 -13.84 -22.03
CA TYR A 86 25.75 -14.33 -22.13
C TYR A 86 25.82 -15.83 -21.85
#